data_AF-A0A958RFU4-F1
#
_entry.id   AF-A0A958RFU4-F1
#
_cell.length_a   1.000
_cell.length_b   1.000
_cell.length_c   1.000
_cell.angle_alpha   90.00
_cell.angle_beta   90.00
_cell.angle_gamma   90.00
#
_symmetry.space_group_name_H-M   'P 1'
#
loop_
_entity.id
_entity.type
_entity.pdbx_description
1 polymer ?
#
loop_
_entity_poly.entity_id
_entity_poly.type
_entity_poly.pdbx_seq_one_letter_code
_entity_poly.pdbx_strand_id
1 'polypeptide(L)'
;MGSYYLMPLKKLPLQSVESRLHGYTRRLRQELRAKGLSFSFHLWVSDEWFCPDGVPGIAMPFYLFHPDLMNIERNEMGWVEGESESDRMRLLRHELGHCIDNAFRLRRNQERQSLFGPSTLDYPESYFPKPYSRAFVDYLGDHYSQSHPDEDFAETFALWLDPDCRWRDRYQGTKAYEKLLFMDELMASLKGRSGFLKNQFRIDPVEKLNQTLRAHYKERHRQRSASQDRLEQEILRFFSPIAGKPNPISVGDYLKKERRELCRQLAERMGAYQYMVEFAVDRTIERAKSLNIHGTKEQLEHKTPLLIERNFRYLLENQQIKYYL
;
A
#
# COMPACT_ATOMS: atom_id res chain seq x y z
N MET A 1 -5.59 19.65 21.01
CA MET A 1 -5.42 19.04 19.66
C MET A 1 -5.12 20.03 18.53
N GLY A 2 -5.54 21.31 18.59
CA GLY A 2 -5.27 22.29 17.52
C GLY A 2 -3.83 22.83 17.40
N SER A 3 -2.91 22.44 18.28
CA SER A 3 -1.55 23.03 18.37
C SER A 3 -0.60 22.54 17.26
N TYR A 4 -0.62 21.25 16.91
CA TYR A 4 0.35 20.68 15.95
C TYR A 4 0.12 21.07 14.50
N TYR A 5 -1.13 21.34 14.10
CA TYR A 5 -1.47 21.64 12.70
C TYR A 5 -0.69 22.83 12.12
N LEU A 6 -0.37 23.83 12.93
CA LEU A 6 0.38 25.01 12.50
C LEU A 6 1.90 24.81 12.59
N MET A 7 2.37 23.73 13.23
CA MET A 7 3.79 23.46 13.35
C MET A 7 4.36 22.92 12.02
N PRO A 8 5.53 23.41 11.58
CA PRO A 8 6.33 22.75 10.57
C PRO A 8 6.64 21.30 10.96
N LEU A 9 6.67 20.37 10.00
CA LEU A 9 6.99 18.95 10.26
C LEU A 9 8.33 18.80 11.00
N LYS A 10 9.35 19.57 10.59
CA LYS A 10 10.66 19.62 11.27
C LYS A 10 10.64 20.09 12.74
N LYS A 11 9.54 20.67 13.21
CA LYS A 11 9.37 21.15 14.60
C LYS A 11 8.40 20.30 15.42
N LEU A 12 7.92 19.18 14.88
CA LEU A 12 7.03 18.29 15.62
C LEU A 12 7.77 17.67 16.81
N PRO A 13 7.11 17.51 17.98
CA PRO A 13 7.74 16.99 19.18
C PRO A 13 7.82 15.46 19.12
N LEU A 14 8.63 14.92 18.21
CA LEU A 14 8.78 13.47 18.06
C LEU A 14 9.45 12.87 19.30
N GLN A 15 8.93 11.75 19.79
CA GLN A 15 9.36 11.12 21.04
C GLN A 15 10.31 9.96 20.78
N SER A 16 11.42 9.94 21.52
CA SER A 16 12.32 8.77 21.61
C SER A 16 12.76 8.26 20.23
N VAL A 17 12.94 9.17 19.26
CA VAL A 17 13.18 8.82 17.85
C VAL A 17 14.39 7.90 17.74
N GLU A 18 15.53 8.33 18.26
CA GLU A 18 16.78 7.59 18.18
C GLU A 18 16.67 6.19 18.82
N SER A 19 16.14 6.10 20.04
CA SER A 19 16.02 4.81 20.73
C SER A 19 15.04 3.87 20.02
N ARG A 20 13.95 4.38 19.45
CA ARG A 20 12.98 3.57 18.69
C ARG A 20 13.56 3.08 17.36
N LEU A 21 14.22 3.95 16.60
CA LEU A 21 14.92 3.57 15.37
C LEU A 21 16.00 2.52 15.66
N HIS A 22 16.76 2.67 16.75
CA HIS A 22 17.74 1.68 17.18
C HIS A 22 17.10 0.34 17.56
N GLY A 23 15.91 0.36 18.18
CA GLY A 23 15.14 -0.84 18.49
C GLY A 23 14.77 -1.64 17.23
N TYR A 24 14.16 -0.97 16.24
CA TYR A 24 13.80 -1.62 14.96
C TYR A 24 15.04 -2.10 14.21
N THR A 25 16.07 -1.27 14.11
CA THR A 25 17.34 -1.64 13.47
C THR A 25 17.95 -2.88 14.10
N ARG A 26 17.92 -2.98 15.44
CA ARG A 26 18.43 -4.14 16.17
C ARG A 26 17.63 -5.40 15.84
N ARG A 27 16.30 -5.32 15.84
CA ARG A 27 15.42 -6.45 15.52
C ARG A 27 15.63 -6.96 14.09
N LEU A 28 15.61 -6.06 13.10
CA LEU A 28 15.88 -6.43 11.70
C LEU A 28 17.28 -7.05 11.53
N ARG A 29 18.30 -6.50 12.21
CA ARG A 29 19.65 -7.09 12.20
C ARG A 29 19.69 -8.47 12.83
N GLN A 30 18.90 -8.74 13.86
CA GLN A 30 18.80 -10.08 14.47
C GLN A 30 18.16 -11.07 13.49
N GLU A 31 17.06 -10.68 12.83
CA GLU A 31 16.39 -11.51 11.82
C GLU A 31 17.32 -11.82 10.63
N LEU A 32 18.02 -10.82 10.09
CA LEU A 32 19.04 -11.02 9.05
C LEU A 32 20.16 -11.97 9.50
N ARG A 33 20.69 -11.77 10.72
CA ARG A 33 21.76 -12.62 11.27
C ARG A 33 21.31 -14.05 11.47
N ALA A 34 20.06 -14.29 11.88
CA ALA A 34 19.50 -15.63 11.98
C ALA A 34 19.50 -16.36 10.62
N LYS A 35 19.44 -15.61 9.51
CA LYS A 35 19.59 -16.12 8.14
C LYS A 35 21.03 -16.07 7.61
N GLY A 36 22.01 -15.68 8.42
CA GLY A 36 23.43 -15.58 8.01
C GLY A 36 23.76 -14.37 7.15
N LEU A 37 22.86 -13.39 7.07
CA LEU A 37 23.04 -12.16 6.30
C LEU A 37 23.57 -11.03 7.17
N SER A 38 24.42 -10.19 6.57
CA SER A 38 24.91 -8.97 7.19
C SER A 38 25.16 -7.90 6.14
N PHE A 39 24.41 -6.80 6.18
CA PHE A 39 24.71 -5.62 5.38
C PHE A 39 24.37 -4.36 6.15
N SER A 40 24.94 -3.24 5.70
CA SER A 40 24.70 -1.94 6.32
C SER A 40 23.43 -1.34 5.75
N PHE A 41 22.50 -0.99 6.64
CA PHE A 41 21.35 -0.14 6.34
C PHE A 41 21.09 0.82 7.50
N HIS A 42 20.37 1.90 7.22
CA HIS A 42 19.97 2.91 8.21
C HIS A 42 18.48 3.22 8.10
N LEU A 43 17.91 3.68 9.21
CA LEU A 43 16.54 4.16 9.28
C LEU A 43 16.55 5.67 9.57
N TRP A 44 15.55 6.40 9.07
CA TRP A 44 15.29 7.79 9.45
C TRP A 44 13.79 8.06 9.49
N VAL A 45 13.42 9.23 10.02
CA VAL A 45 12.03 9.67 10.04
C VAL A 45 11.75 10.58 8.85
N SER A 46 10.66 10.32 8.13
CA SER A 46 10.13 11.07 6.99
C SER A 46 8.63 11.32 7.19
N ASP A 47 7.93 11.71 6.13
CA ASP A 47 6.47 11.80 6.04
C ASP A 47 5.77 10.50 5.63
N GLU A 48 6.44 9.56 4.97
CA GLU A 48 5.88 8.25 4.59
C GLU A 48 6.89 7.10 4.70
N TRP A 49 6.42 5.86 4.47
CA TRP A 49 7.25 4.66 4.36
C TRP A 49 7.83 4.54 2.96
N PHE A 50 9.15 4.36 2.83
CA PHE A 50 9.79 4.04 1.55
C PHE A 50 11.27 3.66 1.71
N CYS A 51 11.80 3.00 0.68
CA CYS A 51 13.22 2.80 0.45
C CYS A 51 13.63 3.46 -0.88
N PRO A 52 14.43 4.54 -0.87
CA PRO A 52 14.84 5.22 -2.10
C PRO A 52 15.70 4.34 -2.99
N ASP A 53 15.59 4.51 -4.31
CA ASP A 53 16.46 3.80 -5.24
C ASP A 53 17.95 4.09 -4.98
N GLY A 54 18.76 3.03 -5.01
CA GLY A 54 20.21 3.12 -4.75
C GLY A 54 20.60 3.43 -3.30
N VAL A 55 19.65 3.50 -2.37
CA VAL A 55 19.92 3.78 -0.94
C VAL A 55 19.55 2.55 -0.10
N PRO A 56 20.49 1.92 0.61
CA PRO A 56 20.17 0.85 1.54
C PRO A 56 19.65 1.45 2.86
N GLY A 57 18.46 2.04 2.84
CA GLY A 57 17.85 2.58 4.04
C GLY A 57 16.35 2.82 3.92
N ILE A 58 15.70 2.97 5.08
CA ILE A 58 14.25 2.96 5.23
C ILE A 58 13.79 4.29 5.87
N ALA A 59 12.88 4.98 5.18
CA ALA A 59 12.11 6.09 5.74
C ALA A 59 10.94 5.55 6.56
N MET A 60 10.71 6.15 7.73
CA MET A 60 9.57 5.85 8.59
C MET A 60 8.71 7.11 8.80
N PRO A 61 7.38 7.04 8.74
CA PRO A 61 6.54 8.21 8.90
C PRO A 61 6.59 8.79 10.31
N PHE A 62 6.62 10.12 10.40
CA PHE A 62 6.73 10.87 11.66
C PHE A 62 5.57 10.60 12.62
N TYR A 63 4.38 10.30 12.11
CA TYR A 63 3.20 10.13 12.96
C TYR A 63 3.35 8.95 13.91
N LEU A 64 4.14 7.93 13.56
CA LEU A 64 4.43 6.80 14.43
C LEU A 64 5.23 7.18 15.69
N PHE A 65 5.81 8.38 15.73
CA PHE A 65 6.70 8.86 16.78
C PHE A 65 6.02 9.76 17.83
N HIS A 66 4.69 9.88 17.81
CA HIS A 66 3.95 10.55 18.89
C HIS A 66 2.47 10.12 18.91
N PRO A 67 1.88 9.75 20.07
CA PRO A 67 0.47 9.29 20.14
C PRO A 67 -0.55 10.26 19.54
N ASP A 68 -0.43 11.57 19.84
CA ASP A 68 -1.32 12.57 19.24
C ASP A 68 -1.16 12.70 17.72
N LEU A 69 0.04 12.46 17.17
CA LEU A 69 0.25 12.50 15.72
C LEU A 69 -0.36 11.26 15.06
N MET A 70 -0.30 10.08 15.70
CA MET A 70 -1.06 8.90 15.26
C MET A 70 -2.57 9.18 15.30
N ASN A 71 -3.07 9.85 16.33
CA ASN A 71 -4.48 10.23 16.40
C ASN A 71 -4.88 11.23 15.30
N ILE A 72 -4.01 12.17 14.97
CA ILE A 72 -4.21 13.09 13.84
C ILE A 72 -4.21 12.31 12.52
N GLU A 73 -3.22 11.45 12.27
CA GLU A 73 -3.18 10.59 11.07
C GLU A 73 -4.47 9.78 10.94
N ARG A 74 -4.95 9.18 12.03
CA ARG A 74 -6.22 8.45 12.04
C ARG A 74 -7.40 9.35 11.72
N ASN A 75 -7.45 10.58 12.22
CA ASN A 75 -8.55 11.50 11.95
C ASN A 75 -8.53 12.02 10.50
N GLU A 76 -7.35 12.30 9.97
CA GLU A 76 -7.17 12.86 8.62
C GLU A 76 -7.32 11.78 7.54
N MET A 77 -6.71 10.60 7.75
CA MET A 77 -6.66 9.52 6.75
C MET A 77 -7.66 8.40 7.03
N GLY A 78 -8.16 8.30 8.27
CA GLY A 78 -9.10 7.28 8.73
C GLY A 78 -8.45 5.97 9.20
N TRP A 79 -7.12 5.88 9.18
CA TRP A 79 -6.32 4.74 9.65
C TRP A 79 -4.87 5.20 9.88
N VAL A 80 -4.02 4.34 10.45
CA VAL A 80 -2.61 4.62 10.68
C VAL A 80 -1.76 3.44 10.22
N GLU A 81 -0.92 3.66 9.22
CA GLU A 81 -0.05 2.63 8.68
C GLU A 81 1.06 2.26 9.65
N GLY A 82 1.17 0.96 9.97
CA GLY A 82 2.10 0.49 11.00
C GLY A 82 1.67 0.87 12.42
N GLU A 83 0.37 1.03 12.68
CA GLU A 83 -0.16 1.30 14.02
C GLU A 83 0.28 0.24 15.03
N SER A 84 0.02 -1.04 14.73
CA SER A 84 0.42 -2.16 15.57
C SER A 84 1.90 -2.48 15.39
N GLU A 85 2.54 -3.10 16.38
CA GLU A 85 3.93 -3.53 16.24
C GLU A 85 4.11 -4.58 15.13
N SER A 86 3.12 -5.47 14.96
CA SER A 86 3.15 -6.50 13.92
C SER A 86 3.14 -5.87 12.52
N ASP A 87 2.24 -4.92 12.26
CA ASP A 87 2.16 -4.24 10.96
C ASP A 87 3.39 -3.40 10.69
N ARG A 88 3.90 -2.70 11.70
CA ARG A 88 5.15 -1.94 11.60
C ARG A 88 6.32 -2.84 11.20
N MET A 89 6.40 -4.04 11.77
CA MET A 89 7.45 -5.00 11.41
C MET A 89 7.28 -5.61 10.03
N ARG A 90 6.03 -5.85 9.58
CA ARG A 90 5.76 -6.29 8.20
C ARG A 90 6.25 -5.25 7.20
N LEU A 91 5.90 -3.97 7.39
CA LEU A 91 6.37 -2.85 6.55
C LEU A 91 7.90 -2.73 6.58
N LEU A 92 8.52 -2.77 7.76
CA LEU A 92 9.97 -2.71 7.89
C LEU A 92 10.70 -3.85 7.15
N ARG A 93 10.15 -5.06 7.12
CA ARG A 93 10.75 -6.19 6.40
C ARG A 93 10.58 -6.07 4.90
N HIS A 94 9.43 -5.56 4.45
CA HIS A 94 9.19 -5.21 3.06
C HIS A 94 10.21 -4.18 2.57
N GLU A 95 10.34 -3.06 3.28
CA GLU A 95 11.32 -2.01 2.95
C GLU A 95 12.78 -2.49 3.04
N LEU A 96 13.05 -3.43 3.95
CA LEU A 96 14.36 -4.07 4.02
C LEU A 96 14.66 -4.95 2.78
N GLY A 97 13.62 -5.47 2.12
CA GLY A 97 13.69 -6.14 0.81
C GLY A 97 14.23 -5.23 -0.27
N HIS A 98 13.73 -4.00 -0.38
CA HIS A 98 14.30 -2.99 -1.26
C HIS A 98 15.72 -2.59 -0.83
N CYS A 99 15.99 -2.49 0.47
CA CYS A 99 17.33 -2.17 0.96
C CYS A 99 18.37 -3.21 0.54
N ILE A 100 18.07 -4.50 0.65
CA ILE A 100 19.01 -5.56 0.26
C ILE A 100 19.17 -5.61 -1.27
N ASP A 101 18.10 -5.36 -2.02
CA ASP A 101 18.14 -5.23 -3.47
C ASP A 101 19.09 -4.10 -3.90
N ASN A 102 18.94 -2.92 -3.29
CA ASN A 102 19.85 -1.78 -3.46
C ASN A 102 21.29 -2.14 -3.06
N ALA A 103 21.49 -2.67 -1.85
CA ALA A 103 22.80 -2.94 -1.27
C ALA A 103 23.64 -3.86 -2.16
N PHE A 104 23.03 -4.91 -2.74
CA PHE A 104 23.72 -5.89 -3.56
C PHE A 104 23.49 -5.72 -5.07
N ARG A 105 22.73 -4.70 -5.49
CA ARG A 105 22.36 -4.43 -6.89
C ARG A 105 21.64 -5.63 -7.54
N LEU A 106 20.73 -6.26 -6.80
CA LEU A 106 20.10 -7.52 -7.22
C LEU A 106 19.17 -7.32 -8.43
N ARG A 107 18.68 -6.11 -8.68
CA ARG A 107 17.99 -5.73 -9.93
C ARG A 107 18.75 -6.09 -11.22
N ARG A 108 20.09 -6.28 -11.17
CA ARG A 108 20.91 -6.72 -12.31
C ARG A 108 21.02 -8.23 -12.48
N ASN A 109 20.56 -9.00 -11.49
CA ASN A 109 20.59 -10.46 -11.53
C ASN A 109 19.57 -10.96 -12.57
N GLN A 110 20.04 -11.73 -13.56
CA GLN A 110 19.22 -12.20 -14.68
C GLN A 110 18.11 -13.16 -14.24
N GLU A 111 18.37 -14.00 -13.24
CA GLU A 111 17.39 -14.95 -12.72
C GLU A 111 16.29 -14.23 -11.92
N ARG A 112 16.65 -13.21 -11.13
CA ARG A 112 15.66 -12.30 -10.51
C ARG A 112 14.77 -11.66 -11.58
N GLN A 113 15.37 -11.11 -12.64
CA GLN A 113 14.58 -10.49 -13.72
C GLN A 113 13.68 -11.50 -14.44
N SER A 114 14.14 -12.73 -14.63
CA SER A 114 13.34 -13.81 -15.23
C SER A 114 12.11 -14.18 -14.39
N LEU A 115 12.27 -14.24 -13.06
CA LEU A 115 11.23 -14.67 -12.13
C LEU A 115 10.25 -13.55 -11.75
N PHE A 116 10.75 -12.34 -11.50
CA PHE A 116 9.95 -11.21 -11.00
C PHE A 116 9.59 -10.21 -12.10
N GLY A 117 10.43 -10.10 -13.13
CA GLY A 117 10.37 -9.05 -14.14
C GLY A 117 11.48 -8.00 -13.97
N PRO A 118 11.70 -7.15 -14.99
CA PRO A 118 12.72 -6.11 -14.94
C PRO A 118 12.24 -4.90 -14.13
N SER A 119 13.11 -4.35 -13.28
CA SER A 119 12.85 -3.13 -12.51
C SER A 119 12.78 -1.85 -13.35
N THR A 120 13.11 -1.95 -14.64
CA THR A 120 13.00 -0.83 -15.59
C THR A 120 11.59 -0.69 -16.16
N LEU A 121 10.64 -1.55 -15.76
CA LEU A 121 9.24 -1.29 -16.04
C LEU A 121 8.83 -0.02 -15.32
N ASP A 122 8.05 0.81 -15.98
CA ASP A 122 7.46 1.95 -15.31
C ASP A 122 6.49 1.43 -14.25
N TYR A 123 6.54 2.04 -13.06
CA TYR A 123 5.49 1.82 -12.07
C TYR A 123 4.18 2.21 -12.74
N PRO A 124 3.21 1.28 -12.80
CA PRO A 124 2.00 1.59 -13.50
C PRO A 124 1.27 2.69 -12.72
N GLU A 125 0.66 3.63 -13.44
CA GLU A 125 -0.34 4.50 -12.81
C GLU A 125 -1.44 3.65 -12.16
N SER A 126 -1.62 2.39 -12.62
CA SER A 126 -2.49 1.40 -12.00
C SER A 126 -2.29 -0.05 -12.36
N TYR A 127 -2.69 -0.96 -11.45
CA TYR A 127 -2.73 -2.38 -11.77
C TYR A 127 -4.01 -3.06 -11.24
N PHE A 128 -4.45 -4.10 -11.93
CA PHE A 128 -5.52 -5.00 -11.48
C PHE A 128 -4.89 -6.32 -11.04
N PRO A 129 -4.90 -6.64 -9.73
CA PRO A 129 -4.40 -7.91 -9.28
C PRO A 129 -5.26 -9.06 -9.81
N LYS A 130 -4.63 -10.21 -9.96
CA LYS A 130 -5.25 -11.50 -10.21
C LYS A 130 -5.24 -12.26 -8.87
N PRO A 131 -6.36 -12.41 -8.15
CA PRO A 131 -6.36 -12.76 -6.73
C PRO A 131 -6.23 -14.26 -6.53
N TYR A 132 -6.67 -15.04 -7.51
CA TYR A 132 -6.47 -16.47 -7.59
C TYR A 132 -5.10 -16.81 -8.19
N SER A 133 -4.28 -15.80 -8.50
CA SER A 133 -2.92 -16.02 -8.97
C SER A 133 -2.11 -16.64 -7.84
N ARG A 134 -1.70 -17.89 -8.05
CA ARG A 134 -0.75 -18.58 -7.19
C ARG A 134 0.70 -18.25 -7.57
N ALA A 135 0.93 -17.14 -8.29
CA ALA A 135 2.26 -16.72 -8.75
C ALA A 135 2.93 -15.66 -7.87
N PHE A 136 2.22 -15.15 -6.86
CA PHE A 136 2.70 -14.09 -5.99
C PHE A 136 2.51 -14.48 -4.53
N VAL A 137 3.39 -13.99 -3.67
CA VAL A 137 3.14 -14.00 -2.23
C VAL A 137 2.13 -12.93 -1.85
N ASP A 138 1.57 -13.02 -0.65
CA ASP A 138 0.66 -12.02 -0.11
C ASP A 138 1.12 -11.73 1.32
N TYR A 139 1.99 -10.72 1.49
CA TYR A 139 2.68 -10.47 2.75
C TYR A 139 2.26 -9.17 3.43
N LEU A 140 2.20 -8.03 2.75
CA LEU A 140 1.53 -6.83 3.27
C LEU A 140 0.01 -6.93 3.11
N GLY A 141 -0.46 -7.67 2.13
CA GLY A 141 -1.87 -7.86 1.83
C GLY A 141 -2.21 -7.34 0.44
N ASP A 142 -3.50 -7.41 0.10
CA ASP A 142 -4.09 -6.71 -1.04
C ASP A 142 -3.43 -6.96 -2.41
N HIS A 143 -2.71 -8.08 -2.55
CA HIS A 143 -1.96 -8.38 -3.77
C HIS A 143 -0.96 -7.28 -4.14
N TYR A 144 -0.39 -6.59 -3.15
CA TYR A 144 0.59 -5.51 -3.35
C TYR A 144 1.80 -5.99 -4.15
N SER A 145 2.19 -7.24 -3.97
CA SER A 145 3.19 -7.97 -4.77
C SER A 145 2.92 -8.02 -6.28
N GLN A 146 1.71 -7.73 -6.76
CA GLN A 146 1.37 -7.71 -8.19
C GLN A 146 1.51 -6.33 -8.82
N SER A 147 1.82 -5.30 -8.04
CA SER A 147 1.89 -3.91 -8.50
C SER A 147 3.08 -3.64 -9.41
N HIS A 148 4.23 -4.22 -9.09
CA HIS A 148 5.48 -4.01 -9.81
C HIS A 148 6.49 -5.12 -9.47
N PRO A 149 7.44 -5.50 -10.36
CA PRO A 149 8.46 -6.52 -10.07
C PRO A 149 9.28 -6.28 -8.81
N ASP A 150 9.56 -5.02 -8.47
CA ASP A 150 10.31 -4.70 -7.25
C ASP A 150 9.48 -4.95 -5.98
N GLU A 151 8.16 -4.73 -6.06
CA GLU A 151 7.23 -4.98 -4.96
C GLU A 151 7.02 -6.48 -4.73
N ASP A 152 6.92 -7.25 -5.82
CA ASP A 152 6.92 -8.72 -5.77
C ASP A 152 8.18 -9.27 -5.08
N PHE A 153 9.35 -8.71 -5.42
CA PHE A 153 10.62 -9.08 -4.80
C PHE A 153 10.64 -8.71 -3.31
N ALA A 154 10.23 -7.49 -2.94
CA ALA A 154 10.22 -7.02 -1.57
C ALA A 154 9.24 -7.80 -0.68
N GLU A 155 8.02 -8.05 -1.17
CA GLU A 155 7.02 -8.90 -0.50
C GLU A 155 7.55 -10.33 -0.31
N THR A 156 8.18 -10.92 -1.35
CA THR A 156 8.76 -12.26 -1.28
C THR A 156 9.91 -12.33 -0.28
N PHE A 157 10.76 -11.31 -0.24
CA PHE A 157 11.84 -11.21 0.74
C PHE A 157 11.30 -11.09 2.17
N ALA A 158 10.32 -10.23 2.38
CA ALA A 158 9.74 -9.99 3.69
C ALA A 158 9.09 -11.25 4.26
N LEU A 159 8.34 -11.98 3.43
CA LEU A 159 7.73 -13.26 3.78
C LEU A 159 8.79 -14.33 4.09
N TRP A 160 9.88 -14.39 3.32
CA TRP A 160 10.99 -15.34 3.56
C TRP A 160 11.78 -15.03 4.84
N LEU A 161 11.93 -13.74 5.17
CA LEU A 161 12.67 -13.27 6.34
C LEU A 161 11.89 -13.47 7.63
N ASP A 162 10.57 -13.27 7.59
CA ASP A 162 9.69 -13.31 8.76
C ASP A 162 9.76 -14.68 9.47
N PRO A 163 10.23 -14.74 10.75
CA PRO A 163 10.38 -15.99 11.47
C PRO A 163 9.05 -16.72 11.73
N ASP A 164 7.93 -16.01 11.72
CA ASP A 164 6.61 -16.58 11.97
C ASP A 164 5.99 -17.19 10.70
N CYS A 165 6.56 -16.91 9.52
CA CYS A 165 6.07 -17.39 8.24
C CYS A 165 6.63 -18.77 7.87
N ARG A 166 5.78 -19.80 7.92
CA ARG A 166 6.06 -21.14 7.38
C ARG A 166 5.83 -21.20 5.87
N TRP A 167 6.64 -20.45 5.12
CA TRP A 167 6.44 -20.25 3.68
C TRP A 167 6.52 -21.54 2.86
N ARG A 168 7.33 -22.52 3.30
CA ARG A 168 7.45 -23.81 2.62
C ARG A 168 6.14 -24.56 2.60
N ASP A 169 5.45 -24.61 3.74
CA ASP A 169 4.16 -25.27 3.87
C ASP A 169 3.06 -24.47 3.15
N ARG A 170 3.07 -23.14 3.30
CA ARG A 170 2.02 -22.26 2.77
C ARG A 170 2.00 -22.20 1.23
N TYR A 171 3.16 -22.18 0.60
CA TYR A 171 3.28 -21.93 -0.84
C TYR A 171 3.63 -23.18 -1.67
N GLN A 172 3.78 -24.36 -1.07
CA GLN A 172 4.13 -25.58 -1.82
C GLN A 172 3.24 -25.79 -3.06
N GLY A 173 3.87 -26.08 -4.20
CA GLY A 173 3.17 -26.33 -5.47
C GLY A 173 2.55 -25.08 -6.12
N THR A 174 2.92 -23.89 -5.67
CA THR A 174 2.56 -22.61 -6.30
C THR A 174 3.72 -22.08 -7.15
N LYS A 175 3.45 -21.15 -8.08
CA LYS A 175 4.49 -20.41 -8.80
C LYS A 175 5.25 -19.44 -7.87
N ALA A 176 4.60 -18.91 -6.83
CA ALA A 176 5.27 -18.13 -5.80
C ALA A 176 6.33 -18.95 -5.02
N TYR A 177 6.17 -20.27 -4.96
CA TYR A 177 7.15 -21.16 -4.34
C TYR A 177 8.49 -21.13 -5.07
N GLU A 178 8.48 -21.07 -6.40
CA GLU A 178 9.69 -20.98 -7.21
C GLU A 178 10.48 -19.71 -6.87
N LYS A 179 9.77 -18.58 -6.72
CA LYS A 179 10.36 -17.30 -6.27
C LYS A 179 10.93 -17.39 -4.85
N LEU A 180 10.25 -18.09 -3.94
CA LEU A 180 10.71 -18.28 -2.56
C LEU A 180 11.94 -19.21 -2.47
N LEU A 181 12.01 -20.26 -3.31
CA LEU A 181 13.20 -21.10 -3.42
C LEU A 181 14.38 -20.30 -3.96
N PHE A 182 14.16 -19.53 -5.04
CA PHE A 182 15.15 -18.60 -5.57
C PHE A 182 15.60 -17.59 -4.50
N MET A 183 14.68 -17.02 -3.72
CA MET A 183 15.01 -16.10 -2.64
C MET A 183 15.93 -16.75 -1.60
N ASP A 184 15.63 -17.99 -1.19
CA ASP A 184 16.43 -18.75 -0.23
C ASP A 184 17.85 -19.03 -0.75
N GLU A 185 17.98 -19.43 -2.01
CA GLU A 185 19.26 -19.69 -2.68
C GLU A 185 20.06 -18.41 -2.90
N LEU A 186 19.41 -17.36 -3.39
CA LEU A 186 20.03 -16.05 -3.60
C LEU A 186 20.59 -15.52 -2.29
N MET A 187 19.79 -15.52 -1.22
CA MET A 187 20.23 -15.05 0.10
C MET A 187 21.33 -15.95 0.69
N ALA A 188 21.28 -17.26 0.47
CA ALA A 188 22.37 -18.16 0.85
C ALA A 188 23.69 -17.78 0.16
N SER A 189 23.66 -17.38 -1.12
CA SER A 189 24.84 -16.93 -1.87
C SER A 189 25.46 -15.63 -1.33
N LEU A 190 24.67 -14.82 -0.62
CA LEU A 190 25.10 -13.54 -0.02
C LEU A 190 25.64 -13.69 1.40
N LYS A 191 25.56 -14.87 2.02
CA LYS A 191 26.06 -15.10 3.38
C LYS A 191 27.54 -14.72 3.50
N GLY A 192 27.86 -13.98 4.57
CA GLY A 192 29.21 -13.47 4.83
C GLY A 192 29.69 -12.36 3.88
N ARG A 193 28.90 -11.94 2.90
CA ARG A 193 29.25 -10.84 1.99
C ARG A 193 28.75 -9.52 2.55
N SER A 194 29.53 -8.46 2.35
CA SER A 194 29.07 -7.09 2.57
C SER A 194 28.36 -6.56 1.32
N GLY A 195 27.32 -5.75 1.52
CA GLY A 195 26.69 -4.99 0.42
C GLY A 195 27.68 -4.04 -0.26
N PHE A 196 27.51 -3.85 -1.57
CA PHE A 196 28.30 -2.91 -2.38
C PHE A 196 27.95 -1.46 -2.04
N LEU A 197 26.66 -1.16 -1.89
CA LEU A 197 26.21 0.16 -1.46
C LEU A 197 26.17 0.23 0.07
N LYS A 198 26.76 1.30 0.62
CA LYS A 198 26.82 1.59 2.06
C LYS A 198 26.51 3.06 2.36
N ASN A 199 25.99 3.78 1.37
CA ASN A 199 25.65 5.19 1.53
C ASN A 199 24.52 5.33 2.56
N GLN A 200 24.50 6.46 3.25
CA GLN A 200 23.51 6.76 4.30
C GLN A 200 22.68 7.99 3.96
N PHE A 201 22.42 8.21 2.66
CA PHE A 201 21.59 9.33 2.23
C PHE A 201 20.19 9.21 2.84
N ARG A 202 19.63 10.36 3.21
CA ARG A 202 18.26 10.46 3.74
C ARG A 202 17.49 11.38 2.79
N ILE A 203 16.54 10.81 2.09
CA ILE A 203 15.60 11.54 1.25
C ILE A 203 14.46 12.02 2.15
N ASP A 204 14.09 13.29 1.98
CA ASP A 204 13.02 13.97 2.70
C ASP A 204 12.97 13.76 4.22
N PRO A 205 14.11 13.77 4.94
CA PRO A 205 14.10 13.53 6.37
C PRO A 205 13.29 14.64 7.07
N VAL A 206 12.54 14.27 8.10
CA VAL A 206 11.55 15.14 8.74
C VAL A 206 12.16 16.46 9.21
N GLU A 207 13.42 16.49 9.64
CA GLU A 207 14.15 17.70 10.04
C GLU A 207 14.36 18.72 8.91
N LYS A 208 14.21 18.31 7.64
CA LYS A 208 14.29 19.17 6.46
C LYS A 208 12.91 19.56 5.90
N LEU A 209 11.82 18.96 6.37
CA LEU A 209 10.47 19.22 5.89
C LEU A 209 9.90 20.51 6.51
N ASN A 210 9.83 21.56 5.70
CA ASN A 210 9.39 22.91 6.12
C ASN A 210 7.87 23.09 6.13
N GLN A 211 7.13 22.23 5.42
CA GLN A 211 5.67 22.32 5.36
C GLN A 211 5.05 22.15 6.76
N THR A 212 3.93 22.84 7.00
CA THR A 212 3.18 22.63 8.24
C THR A 212 2.42 21.31 8.19
N LEU A 213 2.09 20.75 9.34
CA LEU A 213 1.26 19.54 9.42
C LEU A 213 -0.09 19.73 8.69
N ARG A 214 -0.69 20.93 8.81
CA ARG A 214 -1.89 21.30 8.04
C ARG A 214 -1.65 21.28 6.54
N ALA A 215 -0.54 21.82 6.05
CA ALA A 215 -0.23 21.83 4.63
C ALA A 215 -0.02 20.41 4.09
N HIS A 216 0.71 19.58 4.84
CA HIS A 216 0.90 18.16 4.54
C HIS A 216 -0.44 17.43 4.35
N TYR A 217 -1.35 17.53 5.33
CA TYR A 217 -2.66 16.89 5.20
C TYR A 217 -3.56 17.55 4.15
N LYS A 218 -3.48 18.87 3.96
CA LYS A 218 -4.21 19.54 2.87
C LYS A 218 -3.80 18.99 1.51
N GLU A 219 -2.51 18.70 1.31
CA GLU A 219 -2.03 18.13 0.06
C GLU A 219 -2.50 16.68 -0.13
N ARG A 220 -2.38 15.84 0.91
CA ARG A 220 -2.93 14.47 0.89
C ARG A 220 -4.44 14.46 0.66
N HIS A 221 -5.17 15.41 1.24
CA HIS A 221 -6.60 15.60 0.98
C HIS A 221 -6.88 16.08 -0.44
N ARG A 222 -6.09 16.97 -1.02
CA ARG A 222 -6.27 17.39 -2.43
C ARG A 222 -6.12 16.21 -3.37
N GLN A 223 -5.10 15.38 -3.16
CA GLN A 223 -4.92 14.14 -3.93
C GLN A 223 -6.14 13.21 -3.77
N ARG A 224 -6.70 13.12 -2.56
CA ARG A 224 -7.93 12.36 -2.29
C ARG A 224 -9.21 13.02 -2.84
N SER A 225 -9.32 14.34 -2.84
CA SER A 225 -10.48 15.07 -3.37
C SER A 225 -10.51 15.03 -4.89
N ALA A 226 -9.36 15.11 -5.55
CA ALA A 226 -9.25 14.87 -6.99
C ALA A 226 -9.86 13.50 -7.37
N SER A 227 -9.68 12.50 -6.51
CA SER A 227 -10.34 11.19 -6.67
C SER A 227 -11.85 11.24 -6.54
N GLN A 228 -12.36 12.03 -5.59
CA GLN A 228 -13.80 12.18 -5.36
C GLN A 228 -14.48 12.95 -6.49
N ASP A 229 -13.85 14.02 -6.97
CA ASP A 229 -14.35 14.81 -8.10
C ASP A 229 -14.41 13.96 -9.37
N ARG A 230 -13.38 13.14 -9.59
CA ARG A 230 -13.37 12.15 -10.69
C ARG A 230 -14.50 11.13 -10.54
N LEU A 231 -14.71 10.59 -9.34
CA LEU A 231 -15.83 9.67 -9.06
C LEU A 231 -17.19 10.33 -9.33
N GLU A 232 -17.38 11.57 -8.89
CA GLU A 232 -18.59 12.33 -9.20
C GLU A 232 -18.80 12.48 -10.71
N GLN A 233 -17.78 12.90 -11.45
CA GLN A 233 -17.87 13.02 -12.90
C GLN A 233 -18.25 11.69 -13.55
N GLU A 234 -17.74 10.56 -13.05
CA GLU A 234 -18.18 9.24 -13.52
C GLU A 234 -19.63 8.94 -13.14
N ILE A 235 -20.05 9.20 -11.90
CA ILE A 235 -21.46 9.02 -11.48
C ILE A 235 -22.38 9.82 -12.41
N LEU A 236 -22.07 11.08 -12.68
CA LEU A 236 -22.88 11.97 -13.52
C LEU A 236 -22.86 11.57 -15.01
N ARG A 237 -21.79 10.93 -15.50
CA ARG A 237 -21.75 10.33 -16.85
C ARG A 237 -22.65 9.10 -16.96
N PHE A 238 -22.65 8.24 -15.94
CA PHE A 238 -23.46 7.02 -15.95
C PHE A 238 -24.94 7.33 -15.65
N PHE A 239 -25.21 8.27 -14.76
CA PHE A 239 -26.54 8.60 -14.29
C PHE A 239 -26.75 10.11 -14.35
N SER A 240 -27.69 10.55 -15.18
CA SER A 240 -28.12 11.94 -15.20
C SER A 240 -29.13 12.18 -14.07
N PRO A 241 -29.20 13.39 -13.49
CA PRO A 241 -30.30 13.76 -12.61
C PRO A 241 -31.61 13.71 -13.41
N ILE A 242 -32.39 12.64 -13.25
CA ILE A 242 -33.67 12.52 -13.98
C ILE A 242 -34.73 13.37 -13.25
N ALA A 243 -35.07 14.51 -13.83
CA ALA A 243 -36.37 15.13 -13.60
C ALA A 243 -37.38 14.50 -14.59
N GLY A 244 -38.39 13.79 -14.07
CA GLY A 244 -39.62 13.52 -14.84
C GLY A 244 -39.87 12.10 -15.40
N LYS A 245 -39.24 11.02 -14.90
CA LYS A 245 -39.72 9.64 -15.15
C LYS A 245 -40.42 9.06 -13.91
N PRO A 246 -41.44 8.19 -14.07
CA PRO A 246 -42.12 7.55 -12.94
C PRO A 246 -41.18 6.55 -12.22
N ASN A 247 -41.18 6.60 -10.88
CA ASN A 247 -40.37 5.76 -9.97
C ASN A 247 -38.84 5.79 -10.17
N PRO A 248 -38.18 6.96 -10.01
CA PRO A 248 -36.72 7.01 -9.94
C PRO A 248 -36.22 6.31 -8.67
N ILE A 249 -35.28 5.36 -8.81
CA ILE A 249 -34.64 4.68 -7.68
C ILE A 249 -33.29 5.36 -7.41
N SER A 250 -33.05 5.74 -6.16
CA SER A 250 -31.77 6.28 -5.69
C SER A 250 -30.63 5.29 -5.96
N VAL A 251 -29.58 5.73 -6.67
CA VAL A 251 -28.41 4.89 -6.98
C VAL A 251 -27.75 4.42 -5.68
N GLY A 252 -27.63 5.30 -4.70
CA GLY A 252 -27.02 4.97 -3.41
C GLY A 252 -27.82 3.94 -2.60
N ASP A 253 -29.15 3.99 -2.65
CA ASP A 253 -29.98 3.01 -1.93
C ASP A 253 -30.04 1.66 -2.65
N TYR A 254 -30.03 1.67 -3.99
CA TYR A 254 -29.86 0.46 -4.78
C TYR A 254 -28.53 -0.23 -4.48
N LEU A 255 -27.42 0.50 -4.54
CA LEU A 255 -26.09 -0.03 -4.22
C LEU A 255 -26.01 -0.56 -2.79
N LYS A 256 -26.64 0.12 -1.82
CA LYS A 256 -26.70 -0.35 -0.43
C LYS A 256 -27.47 -1.67 -0.31
N LYS A 257 -28.57 -1.82 -1.03
CA LYS A 257 -29.40 -3.03 -1.03
C LYS A 257 -28.67 -4.21 -1.69
N GLU A 258 -28.06 -3.99 -2.85
CA GLU A 258 -27.38 -5.03 -3.63
C GLU A 258 -25.92 -5.25 -3.20
N ARG A 259 -25.44 -4.52 -2.18
CA ARG A 259 -24.02 -4.47 -1.73
C ARG A 259 -23.37 -5.83 -1.66
N ARG A 260 -23.98 -6.79 -0.94
CA ARG A 260 -23.40 -8.11 -0.69
C ARG A 260 -23.17 -8.88 -1.98
N GLU A 261 -24.18 -8.95 -2.83
CA GLU A 261 -24.11 -9.72 -4.07
C GLU A 261 -23.25 -9.03 -5.11
N LEU A 262 -23.36 -7.71 -5.24
CA LEU A 262 -22.55 -6.90 -6.14
C LEU A 262 -21.05 -6.97 -5.77
N CYS A 263 -20.71 -6.82 -4.49
CA CYS A 263 -19.32 -6.92 -4.04
C CYS A 263 -18.76 -8.31 -4.28
N ARG A 264 -19.52 -9.37 -3.99
CA ARG A 264 -19.10 -10.75 -4.24
C ARG A 264 -18.83 -11.00 -5.72
N GLN A 265 -19.77 -10.65 -6.60
CA GLN A 265 -19.64 -10.82 -8.05
C GLN A 265 -18.48 -10.01 -8.63
N LEU A 266 -18.32 -8.76 -8.20
CA LEU A 266 -17.25 -7.88 -8.67
C LEU A 266 -15.89 -8.30 -8.12
N ALA A 267 -15.81 -8.74 -6.87
CA ALA A 267 -14.58 -9.28 -6.29
C ALA A 267 -14.07 -10.50 -7.06
N GLU A 268 -14.97 -11.44 -7.35
CA GLU A 268 -14.67 -12.63 -8.16
C GLU A 268 -14.25 -12.24 -9.60
N ARG A 269 -14.98 -11.31 -10.23
CA ARG A 269 -14.74 -10.88 -11.62
C ARG A 269 -13.46 -10.07 -11.79
N MET A 270 -13.29 -9.03 -10.98
CA MET A 270 -12.14 -8.12 -11.04
C MET A 270 -10.90 -8.76 -10.46
N GLY A 271 -11.11 -9.81 -9.69
CA GLY A 271 -10.02 -10.45 -9.07
C GLY A 271 -9.49 -9.68 -7.85
N ALA A 272 -10.37 -9.27 -6.94
CA ALA A 272 -9.99 -8.50 -5.76
C ALA A 272 -10.56 -9.12 -4.49
N TYR A 273 -9.97 -8.81 -3.33
CA TYR A 273 -10.60 -9.13 -2.06
C TYR A 273 -11.91 -8.36 -1.90
N GLN A 274 -12.93 -9.02 -1.33
CA GLN A 274 -14.26 -8.45 -1.19
C GLN A 274 -14.25 -7.11 -0.44
N TYR A 275 -13.41 -6.96 0.59
CA TYR A 275 -13.33 -5.71 1.36
C TYR A 275 -12.81 -4.52 0.54
N MET A 276 -11.93 -4.74 -0.44
CA MET A 276 -11.47 -3.66 -1.33
C MET A 276 -12.59 -3.17 -2.25
N VAL A 277 -13.39 -4.11 -2.76
CA VAL A 277 -14.56 -3.79 -3.58
C VAL A 277 -15.61 -3.09 -2.72
N GLU A 278 -15.83 -3.55 -1.50
CA GLU A 278 -16.69 -2.92 -0.52
C GLU A 278 -16.27 -1.47 -0.26
N PHE A 279 -14.97 -1.19 -0.14
CA PHE A 279 -14.47 0.17 -0.01
C PHE A 279 -14.85 1.08 -1.20
N ALA A 280 -14.69 0.58 -2.43
CA ALA A 280 -15.10 1.33 -3.63
C ALA A 280 -16.63 1.50 -3.74
N VAL A 281 -17.39 0.49 -3.30
CA VAL A 281 -18.86 0.56 -3.22
C VAL A 281 -19.32 1.58 -2.19
N ASP A 282 -18.73 1.58 -1.00
CA ASP A 282 -19.11 2.51 0.08
C ASP A 282 -18.83 3.96 -0.33
N ARG A 283 -17.68 4.25 -0.96
CA ARG A 283 -17.40 5.59 -1.52
C ARG A 283 -18.40 5.99 -2.60
N THR A 284 -18.79 5.07 -3.47
CA THR A 284 -19.80 5.33 -4.51
C THR A 284 -21.18 5.57 -3.90
N ILE A 285 -21.58 4.81 -2.88
CA ILE A 285 -22.84 4.99 -2.15
C ILE A 285 -22.89 6.39 -1.53
N GLU A 286 -21.85 6.77 -0.78
CA GLU A 286 -21.76 8.07 -0.13
C GLU A 286 -21.87 9.21 -1.16
N ARG A 287 -21.11 9.12 -2.25
CA ARG A 287 -21.12 10.19 -3.26
C ARG A 287 -22.44 10.26 -4.02
N ALA A 288 -22.99 9.12 -4.45
CA ALA A 288 -24.27 9.08 -5.16
C ALA A 288 -25.43 9.63 -4.31
N LYS A 289 -25.43 9.38 -3.00
CA LYS A 289 -26.41 9.98 -2.07
C LYS A 289 -26.24 11.49 -1.94
N SER A 290 -25.01 11.97 -1.80
CA SER A 290 -24.74 13.41 -1.71
C SER A 290 -25.17 14.19 -2.95
N LEU A 291 -25.11 13.55 -4.13
CA LEU A 291 -25.50 14.13 -5.42
C LEU A 291 -26.98 13.93 -5.75
N ASN A 292 -27.74 13.23 -4.89
CA ASN A 292 -29.16 12.90 -5.09
C ASN A 292 -29.46 12.25 -6.45
N ILE A 293 -28.61 11.29 -6.85
CA ILE A 293 -28.65 10.69 -8.19
C ILE A 293 -29.59 9.49 -8.23
N HIS A 294 -30.38 9.41 -9.31
CA HIS A 294 -31.39 8.39 -9.51
C HIS A 294 -31.28 7.74 -10.89
N GLY A 295 -31.79 6.51 -11.01
CA GLY A 295 -31.90 5.79 -12.28
C GLY A 295 -33.15 4.90 -12.32
N THR A 296 -33.47 4.41 -13.52
CA THR A 296 -34.44 3.31 -13.66
C THR A 296 -33.81 1.99 -13.21
N LYS A 297 -34.63 0.99 -12.88
CA LYS A 297 -34.15 -0.35 -12.49
C LYS A 297 -33.18 -0.95 -13.52
N GLU A 298 -33.54 -0.89 -14.80
CA GLU A 298 -32.69 -1.39 -15.90
C GLU A 298 -31.35 -0.66 -15.98
N GLN A 299 -31.33 0.67 -15.81
CA GLN A 299 -30.10 1.44 -15.77
C GLN A 299 -29.23 1.03 -14.59
N LEU A 300 -29.82 0.87 -13.40
CA LEU A 300 -29.09 0.47 -12.21
C LEU A 300 -28.42 -0.89 -12.40
N GLU A 301 -29.17 -1.90 -12.85
CA GLU A 301 -28.66 -3.26 -13.08
C GLU A 301 -27.46 -3.29 -14.05
N HIS A 302 -27.49 -2.50 -15.12
CA HIS A 302 -26.42 -2.50 -16.14
C HIS A 302 -25.26 -1.56 -15.82
N LYS A 303 -25.53 -0.41 -15.19
CA LYS A 303 -24.55 0.68 -15.04
C LYS A 303 -23.80 0.63 -13.72
N THR A 304 -24.42 0.20 -12.63
CA THR A 304 -23.73 0.20 -11.34
C THR A 304 -22.52 -0.74 -11.30
N PRO A 305 -22.53 -1.96 -11.88
CA PRO A 305 -21.33 -2.80 -11.88
C PRO A 305 -20.15 -2.13 -12.58
N LEU A 306 -20.40 -1.49 -13.74
CA LEU A 306 -19.39 -0.78 -14.52
C LEU A 306 -18.86 0.46 -13.80
N LEU A 307 -19.75 1.23 -13.16
CA LEU A 307 -19.37 2.39 -12.36
C LEU A 307 -18.49 1.97 -11.17
N ILE A 308 -18.89 0.95 -10.42
CA ILE A 308 -18.10 0.45 -9.29
C ILE A 308 -16.76 -0.07 -9.77
N GLU A 309 -16.74 -0.85 -10.86
CA GLU A 309 -15.50 -1.36 -11.44
C GLU A 309 -14.57 -0.21 -11.83
N ARG A 310 -15.04 0.82 -12.53
CA ARG A 310 -14.23 1.99 -12.93
C ARG A 310 -13.77 2.85 -11.76
N ASN A 311 -14.58 3.01 -10.71
CA ASN A 311 -14.17 3.69 -9.49
C ASN A 311 -13.14 2.86 -8.72
N PHE A 312 -13.40 1.57 -8.56
CA PHE A 312 -12.49 0.61 -7.95
C PHE A 312 -11.13 0.63 -8.66
N ARG A 313 -11.14 0.61 -10.01
CA ARG A 313 -9.97 0.82 -10.85
C ARG A 313 -9.22 2.04 -10.38
N TYR A 314 -9.81 3.23 -10.52
CA TYR A 314 -9.21 4.52 -10.17
C TYR A 314 -8.60 4.57 -8.76
N LEU A 315 -9.36 4.08 -7.78
CA LEU A 315 -8.91 4.07 -6.40
C LEU A 315 -7.69 3.16 -6.22
N LEU A 316 -7.64 2.03 -6.93
CA LEU A 316 -6.49 1.14 -6.91
C LEU A 316 -5.29 1.78 -7.63
N GLU A 317 -5.52 2.47 -8.75
CA GLU A 317 -4.52 3.23 -9.52
C GLU A 317 -3.78 4.22 -8.62
N ASN A 318 -4.53 5.00 -7.86
CA ASN A 318 -3.98 6.11 -7.10
C ASN A 318 -3.58 5.71 -5.65
N GLN A 319 -3.51 4.40 -5.33
CA GLN A 319 -3.27 3.89 -3.97
C GLN A 319 -4.24 4.45 -2.92
N GLN A 320 -5.52 4.58 -3.29
CA GLN A 320 -6.58 5.17 -2.47
C GLN A 320 -7.62 4.16 -2.00
N ILE A 321 -7.43 2.87 -2.29
CA ILE A 321 -8.18 1.78 -1.63
C ILE A 321 -7.62 1.62 -0.23
N LYS A 322 -8.51 1.66 0.77
CA LYS A 322 -8.11 1.35 2.14
C LYS A 322 -7.94 -0.15 2.32
N TYR A 323 -6.79 -0.50 2.87
CA TYR A 323 -6.45 -1.84 3.31
C TYR A 323 -6.99 -2.02 4.74
N TYR A 324 -7.95 -2.91 4.93
CA TYR A 324 -8.31 -3.35 6.28
C TYR A 324 -7.23 -4.36 6.69
N LEU A 325 -6.27 -3.91 7.51
CA LEU A 325 -5.32 -4.79 8.21
C LEU A 325 -6.05 -5.68 9.22
#